data_AF-A0A534SGI2-F1
#
_entry.id   AF-A0A534SGI2-F1
#
_cell.length_a   1.000
_cell.length_b   1.000
_cell.length_c   1.000
_cell.angle_alpha   90.00
_cell.angle_beta   90.00
_cell.angle_gamma   90.00
#
_symmetry.space_group_name_H-M   'P 1'
#
loop_
_entity.id
_entity.type
_entity.pdbx_description
1 polymer ?
#
loop_
_entity_poly.entity_id
_entity_poly.type
_entity_poly.pdbx_seq_one_letter_code
_entity_poly.pdbx_strand_id
1 'polypeptide(L)'
;MADEIATVIATIKNAAGVILAVTENRNWIEVFFEGDLMHTQTVNLPSGTIYNIYIEEIPHKTTVYEYPRTMIFFTGPCDLEITREGDRVIVMGSAPRQDFV
;
A
#
# COMPACT_ATOMS: atom_id res chain seq x y z
N MET A 1 -17.19 22.72 -3.44
CA MET A 1 -16.27 21.57 -3.32
C MET A 1 -17.10 20.34 -3.55
N ALA A 2 -16.88 19.61 -4.64
CA ALA A 2 -17.45 18.27 -4.75
C ALA A 2 -16.66 17.38 -3.78
N ASP A 3 -17.34 16.64 -2.91
CA ASP A 3 -16.72 15.51 -2.21
C ASP A 3 -16.27 14.53 -3.30
N GLU A 4 -14.97 14.39 -3.49
CA GLU A 4 -14.45 13.29 -4.30
C GLU A 4 -14.74 12.00 -3.54
N ILE A 5 -15.57 11.14 -4.13
CA ILE A 5 -15.95 9.87 -3.51
C ILE A 5 -14.71 8.97 -3.47
N ALA A 6 -14.29 8.58 -2.26
CA ALA A 6 -13.24 7.60 -2.06
C ALA A 6 -13.58 6.30 -2.79
N THR A 7 -12.67 5.85 -3.65
CA THR A 7 -12.81 4.61 -4.40
C THR A 7 -11.83 3.57 -3.87
N VAL A 8 -12.34 2.41 -3.44
CA VAL A 8 -11.50 1.28 -3.05
C VAL A 8 -10.82 0.70 -4.30
N ILE A 9 -9.49 0.70 -4.30
CA ILE A 9 -8.67 0.12 -5.38
C ILE A 9 -8.38 -1.35 -5.10
N ALA A 10 -8.00 -1.67 -3.86
CA ALA A 10 -7.61 -3.02 -3.49
C ALA A 10 -7.80 -3.27 -1.99
N THR A 11 -8.11 -4.51 -1.64
CA THR A 11 -8.05 -5.05 -0.28
C THR A 11 -7.09 -6.23 -0.27
N ILE A 12 -6.10 -6.23 0.62
CA ILE A 12 -5.04 -7.25 0.66
C ILE A 12 -4.96 -7.81 2.08
N LYS A 13 -4.97 -9.14 2.23
CA LYS A 13 -4.87 -9.78 3.54
C LYS A 13 -3.44 -10.14 3.89
N ASN A 14 -3.06 -10.07 5.17
CA ASN A 14 -1.80 -10.57 5.72
C ASN A 14 -0.52 -10.00 5.07
N ALA A 15 -0.53 -8.73 4.64
CA ALA A 15 0.66 -8.08 4.12
C ALA A 15 1.74 -7.94 5.22
N ALA A 16 3.02 -8.11 4.85
CA ALA A 16 4.16 -7.90 5.73
C ALA A 16 4.93 -6.60 5.45
N GLY A 17 4.64 -5.98 4.31
CA GLY A 17 5.12 -4.66 3.98
C GLY A 17 4.71 -4.21 2.59
N VAL A 18 5.07 -2.96 2.29
CA VAL A 18 4.81 -2.34 0.99
C VAL A 18 6.08 -1.72 0.41
N ILE A 19 6.20 -1.77 -0.90
CA ILE A 19 7.19 -1.07 -1.69
C ILE A 19 6.44 -0.04 -2.51
N LEU A 20 6.79 1.22 -2.28
CA LEU A 20 6.25 2.37 -2.98
C LEU A 20 7.26 2.79 -4.05
N ALA A 21 6.82 2.78 -5.31
CA ALA A 21 7.58 3.33 -6.42
C ALA A 21 6.72 4.38 -7.13
N VAL A 22 7.10 5.65 -6.98
CA VAL A 22 6.43 6.76 -7.64
C VAL A 22 7.41 7.37 -8.64
N THR A 23 7.13 7.19 -9.92
CA THR A 23 7.86 7.83 -11.02
C THR A 23 6.85 8.49 -11.95
N GLU A 24 7.26 9.52 -12.69
CA GLU A 24 6.38 10.25 -13.62
C GLU A 24 5.61 9.34 -14.60
N ASN A 25 6.17 8.18 -14.93
CA ASN A 25 5.64 7.26 -15.94
C ASN A 25 5.01 5.98 -15.36
N ARG A 26 5.19 5.69 -14.08
CA ARG A 26 4.69 4.48 -13.44
C ARG A 26 4.48 4.70 -11.95
N ASN A 27 3.23 4.53 -11.53
CA ASN A 27 2.81 4.58 -10.14
C ASN A 27 2.24 3.23 -9.76
N TRP A 28 2.94 2.50 -8.89
CA TRP A 28 2.42 1.24 -8.36
C TRP A 28 2.76 1.11 -6.89
N ILE A 29 1.93 0.34 -6.20
CA ILE A 29 2.16 -0.12 -4.84
C ILE A 29 2.41 -1.62 -4.96
N GLU A 30 3.54 -2.09 -4.48
CA GLU A 30 3.85 -3.52 -4.44
C GLU A 30 3.80 -4.00 -3.00
N VAL A 31 3.08 -5.09 -2.76
CA VAL A 31 2.87 -5.65 -1.42
C VAL A 31 3.57 -6.99 -1.32
N PHE A 32 4.31 -7.20 -0.24
CA PHE A 32 5.01 -8.47 0.04
C PHE A 32 4.53 -9.07 1.36
N PHE A 33 4.72 -10.39 1.51
CA PHE A 33 4.13 -11.18 2.59
C PHE A 33 5.21 -11.81 3.47
N GLU A 34 4.86 -12.16 4.70
CA GLU A 34 5.83 -12.69 5.67
C GLU A 34 6.32 -14.07 5.22
N GLY A 35 7.64 -14.28 5.24
CA GLY A 35 8.25 -15.55 4.82
C GLY A 35 8.30 -15.77 3.30
N ASP A 36 7.76 -14.84 2.49
CA ASP A 36 7.72 -14.96 1.05
C ASP A 36 8.13 -13.65 0.35
N LEU A 37 9.41 -13.58 -0.01
CA LEU A 37 9.96 -12.48 -0.81
C LEU A 37 9.79 -12.71 -2.32
N MET A 38 9.26 -13.85 -2.74
CA MET A 38 9.13 -14.25 -4.15
C MET A 38 7.73 -14.00 -4.70
N HIS A 39 6.70 -13.92 -3.84
CA HIS A 39 5.35 -13.54 -4.21
C HIS A 39 5.06 -12.11 -3.76
N THR A 40 5.04 -11.19 -4.71
CA THR A 40 4.53 -9.84 -4.50
C THR A 40 3.21 -9.64 -5.22
N GLN A 41 2.36 -8.79 -4.67
CA GLN A 41 1.14 -8.33 -5.33
C GLN A 41 1.31 -6.88 -5.75
N THR A 42 1.24 -6.62 -7.06
CA THR A 42 1.28 -5.26 -7.60
C THR A 42 -0.12 -4.67 -7.71
N VAL A 43 -0.32 -3.51 -7.13
CA VAL A 43 -1.49 -2.65 -7.29
C VAL A 43 -1.09 -1.51 -8.23
N ASN A 44 -1.61 -1.56 -9.45
CA ASN A 44 -1.34 -0.55 -10.47
C ASN A 44 -2.24 0.67 -10.25
N LEU A 45 -1.64 1.87 -10.22
CA LEU A 45 -2.38 3.12 -10.23
C LEU A 45 -2.45 3.64 -11.68
N PRO A 46 -3.48 4.44 -12.04
CA PRO A 46 -3.56 5.03 -13.38
C PRO A 46 -2.31 5.84 -13.73
N SER A 47 -1.81 5.69 -14.96
CA SER A 47 -0.65 6.44 -15.45
C SER A 47 -0.99 7.90 -15.74
N GLY A 48 0.03 8.75 -15.85
CA GLY A 48 -0.13 10.16 -16.25
C GLY A 48 -0.65 11.09 -15.15
N THR A 49 -0.66 10.63 -13.89
CA THR A 49 -0.99 11.44 -12.71
C THR A 49 0.04 11.16 -11.64
N ILE A 50 0.54 12.18 -10.94
CA ILE A 50 1.39 11.98 -9.76
C ILE A 50 0.47 11.85 -8.55
N TYR A 51 0.64 10.78 -7.77
CA TYR A 51 -0.17 10.54 -6.57
C TYR A 51 0.60 10.89 -5.30
N ASN A 52 -0.11 11.48 -4.36
CA ASN A 52 0.32 11.61 -2.98
C ASN A 52 -0.11 10.34 -2.23
N ILE A 53 0.86 9.51 -1.82
CA ILE A 53 0.60 8.27 -1.09
C ILE A 53 0.70 8.52 0.41
N TYR A 54 -0.38 8.25 1.13
CA TYR A 54 -0.48 8.32 2.58
C TYR A 54 -0.49 6.91 3.15
N ILE A 55 0.29 6.70 4.21
CA ILE A 55 0.37 5.43 4.92
C ILE A 55 -0.21 5.64 6.31
N GLU A 56 -1.34 4.99 6.59
CA GLU A 56 -2.14 5.25 7.78
C GLU A 56 -2.38 3.95 8.55
N GLU A 57 -2.34 4.03 9.89
CA GLU A 57 -2.66 2.92 10.80
C GLU A 57 -1.84 1.62 10.63
N ILE A 58 -0.79 1.67 9.82
CA ILE A 58 0.14 0.55 9.65
C ILE A 58 1.15 0.53 10.81
N PRO A 59 1.30 -0.60 11.54
CA PRO A 59 2.33 -0.74 12.56
C PRO A 59 3.71 -0.89 11.90
N HIS A 60 4.45 0.22 11.79
CA HIS A 60 5.76 0.26 11.15
C HIS A 60 6.87 -0.34 12.02
N LYS A 61 7.64 -1.26 11.44
CA LYS A 61 8.90 -1.76 12.01
C LYS A 61 10.07 -0.91 11.55
N THR A 62 10.18 -0.69 10.25
CA THR A 62 11.26 0.10 9.66
C THR A 62 10.86 0.62 8.28
N THR A 63 11.46 1.74 7.88
CA THR A 63 11.35 2.32 6.53
C THR A 63 12.73 2.35 5.92
N VAL A 64 12.88 1.76 4.73
CA VAL A 64 14.11 1.76 3.95
C VAL A 64 13.89 2.60 2.70
N TYR A 65 14.74 3.58 2.49
CA TYR A 65 14.73 4.39 1.29
C TYR A 65 15.85 3.96 0.35
N GLU A 66 15.49 3.52 -0.85
CA GLU A 66 16.41 3.14 -1.91
C GLU A 66 15.89 3.74 -3.21
N TYR A 67 16.40 4.90 -3.61
CA TYR A 67 15.91 5.60 -4.80
C TYR A 67 15.81 4.67 -6.02
N PRO A 68 14.65 4.58 -6.71
CA PRO A 68 13.46 5.45 -6.60
C PRO A 68 12.33 4.88 -5.71
N ARG A 69 12.64 3.98 -4.78
CA ARG A 69 11.69 3.20 -3.99
C ARG A 69 11.75 3.56 -2.51
N THR A 70 10.60 3.47 -1.86
CA THR A 70 10.49 3.45 -0.40
C THR A 70 9.87 2.14 0.03
N MET A 71 10.55 1.38 0.87
CA MET A 71 10.07 0.12 1.42
C MET A 71 9.66 0.33 2.87
N ILE A 72 8.46 -0.12 3.22
CA ILE A 72 7.91 -0.03 4.57
C ILE A 72 7.66 -1.45 5.05
N PHE A 73 8.41 -1.85 6.07
CA PHE A 73 8.25 -3.14 6.72
C PHE A 73 7.32 -3.00 7.92
N PHE A 74 6.39 -3.92 8.04
CA PHE A 74 5.44 -3.93 9.14
C PHE A 74 6.01 -4.69 10.34
N THR A 75 5.48 -4.41 11.53
CA THR A 75 5.86 -5.10 12.78
C THR A 75 5.35 -6.53 12.82
N GLY A 76 4.28 -6.83 12.08
CA GLY A 76 3.72 -8.16 11.83
C GLY A 76 2.72 -8.10 10.67
N PRO A 77 2.08 -9.23 10.33
CA PRO A 77 1.06 -9.28 9.28
C PRO A 77 -0.06 -8.27 9.52
N CYS A 78 -0.50 -7.60 8.46
CA CYS A 78 -1.49 -6.53 8.48
C CYS A 78 -2.42 -6.66 7.27
N ASP A 79 -3.72 -6.50 7.46
CA ASP A 79 -4.65 -6.37 6.35
C ASP A 79 -4.59 -4.92 5.84
N LEU A 80 -4.62 -4.72 4.52
CA LEU A 80 -4.53 -3.42 3.88
C LEU A 80 -5.81 -3.11 3.10
N GLU A 81 -6.27 -1.87 3.23
CA GLU A 81 -7.23 -1.25 2.31
C GLU A 81 -6.54 -0.09 1.59
N ILE A 82 -6.60 -0.11 0.25
CA ILE A 82 -6.04 0.94 -0.59
C ILE A 82 -7.19 1.69 -1.23
N THR A 83 -7.35 2.96 -0.88
CA THR A 83 -8.37 3.85 -1.43
C THR A 83 -7.74 4.99 -2.21
N ARG A 84 -8.54 5.57 -3.11
CA ARG A 84 -8.15 6.77 -3.87
C ARG A 84 -9.23 7.83 -3.79
N GLU A 85 -8.78 9.05 -3.53
CA GLU A 85 -9.54 10.31 -3.53
C GLU A 85 -8.78 11.31 -4.41
N GLY A 86 -9.18 11.45 -5.67
CA GLY A 86 -8.49 12.34 -6.61
C GLY A 86 -7.04 11.93 -6.90
N ASP A 87 -6.09 12.74 -6.46
CA ASP A 87 -4.64 12.52 -6.51
C ASP A 87 -4.07 11.91 -5.22
N ARG A 88 -4.91 11.66 -4.21
CA ARG A 88 -4.53 11.02 -2.95
C ARG A 88 -4.79 9.53 -3.03
N VAL A 89 -3.81 8.76 -2.59
CA VAL A 89 -3.93 7.31 -2.38
C VAL A 89 -3.63 7.04 -0.92
N ILE A 90 -4.56 6.40 -0.22
CA ILE A 90 -4.41 6.06 1.19
C ILE A 90 -4.21 4.55 1.26
N VAL A 91 -3.11 4.12 1.89
CA VAL A 91 -2.85 2.73 2.25
C VAL A 91 -3.08 2.62 3.75
N MET A 92 -4.24 2.09 4.10
CA MET A 92 -4.68 1.96 5.48
C MET A 92 -4.43 0.54 5.98
N GLY A 93 -3.77 0.42 7.12
CA GLY A 93 -3.54 -0.83 7.82
C GLY A 93 -4.66 -1.14 8.82
N SER A 94 -5.02 -2.41 8.93
CA SER A 94 -5.84 -2.92 10.02
C SER A 94 -5.26 -4.22 10.56
N ALA A 95 -5.49 -4.49 11.84
CA ALA A 95 -5.08 -5.76 12.43
C ALA A 95 -5.67 -6.92 11.59
N PRO A 96 -4.88 -7.97 11.28
CA PRO A 96 -5.34 -9.04 10.43
C PRO A 96 -6.59 -9.66 11.04
N ARG A 97 -7.65 -9.80 10.23
CA ARG A 97 -8.86 -10.49 10.71
C ARG A 97 -8.46 -11.92 11.10
N GLN A 98 -8.59 -12.23 12.38
CA GLN A 98 -8.60 -13.62 12.83
C GLN A 98 -9.89 -14.26 12.33
N ASP A 99 -9.87 -14.76 11.11
CA ASP A 99 -10.87 -15.70 10.62
C ASP A 99 -10.66 -16.98 11.46
N PHE A 100 -11.40 -17.15 12.55
CA PHE A 100 -11.39 -18.38 13.34
C PHE A 100 -11.89 -19.52 12.43
N VAL A 101 -10.97 -20.39 12.02
CA VAL A 101 -11.28 -21.67 11.36
C VAL A 101 -11.47 -22.74 12.41
#